data_AF-A0A1B7V3W4-F1
#
_entry.id   AF-A0A1B7V3W4-F1
#
_cell.length_a   1.000
_cell.length_b   1.000
_cell.length_c   1.000
_cell.angle_alpha   90.00
_cell.angle_beta   90.00
_cell.angle_gamma   90.00
#
_symmetry.space_group_name_H-M   'P 1'
#
loop_
_entity.id
_entity.type
_entity.pdbx_description
1 polymer ?
#
loop_
_entity_poly.entity_id
_entity_poly.type
_entity_poly.pdbx_seq_one_letter_code
_entity_poly.pdbx_strand_id
1 'polypeptide(L)'
;MDSFYIEQWEIWYTFSTYLKIHISNLEIVAKLLVDFEIADCSIMSNGETFCRTDNGVISGKTVLELSGDLKKVSAEFKTNSIETAEFTRYARKTWLIGVQFLYGEARQISQGRELPTPHLRAFLKPIRLVKKEERITSLHPVIILYQSGVLLIEFRMIAPDNSVEISDFIRNYVNIQQYDYDYAMVPTAISVMAPEAYQYYTNPPTNIFQRLNILKKKKNQKRAFQILAKNVEFGDFEFESAPLFSTENKETITSVAQTLFTIVGFITKNPISSVNFLLKGVSELPEIGNYWIGRPHIHLVQHSNQLDSSSKNEESNKEFFGRILSRVPEAQGDFSIYLPLDARKFEDYSAYITSVATLWVWSKNGLENQKQWMDMNRGNLIYEHQVQIELLEYGFILHKSLIERSNTLKQYSDILATRRDLVDLKSKMLETTPYGEVRDLLSKGWEQMNLEAIQSQISENLSILESEIKLIESKQSDNFRIFLTVFGLIFSASSAKSVVNPFWKALDLWLPPNGNWADLLLVGISAMLVIFFVVLLRRFVYR
;
A
#
# COMPACT_ATOMS: atom_id res chain seq x y z
N MET A 1 -4.57 -41.55 12.33
CA MET A 1 -4.65 -40.38 11.43
C MET A 1 -3.55 -40.58 10.42
N ASP A 2 -3.89 -40.75 9.15
CA ASP A 2 -2.88 -40.84 8.10
C ASP A 2 -2.11 -39.52 8.06
N SER A 3 -0.79 -39.60 8.06
CA SER A 3 0.11 -38.46 8.03
C SER A 3 -0.01 -37.74 6.69
N PHE A 4 -0.42 -36.47 6.69
CA PHE A 4 -0.51 -35.63 5.50
C PHE A 4 0.81 -34.89 5.27
N TYR A 5 1.49 -35.22 4.18
CA TYR A 5 2.73 -34.60 3.75
C TYR A 5 2.53 -33.68 2.55
N ILE A 6 3.18 -32.53 2.58
CA ILE A 6 3.22 -31.54 1.52
C ILE A 6 4.59 -31.60 0.87
N GLU A 7 4.61 -31.84 -0.43
CA GLU A 7 5.83 -32.16 -1.20
C GLU A 7 6.30 -30.94 -1.99
N GLN A 8 5.37 -30.23 -2.64
CA GLN A 8 5.69 -29.04 -3.42
C GLN A 8 4.70 -27.93 -3.13
N TRP A 9 5.23 -26.77 -2.77
CA TRP A 9 4.44 -25.60 -2.40
C TRP A 9 5.21 -24.30 -2.62
N GLU A 10 4.47 -23.20 -2.68
CA GLU A 10 5.02 -21.84 -2.58
C GLU A 10 4.10 -20.99 -1.71
N ILE A 11 4.69 -20.08 -0.94
CA ILE A 11 3.92 -19.12 -0.14
C ILE A 11 4.39 -17.71 -0.47
N TRP A 12 3.44 -16.84 -0.77
CA TRP A 12 3.65 -15.41 -0.94
C TRP A 12 3.11 -14.69 0.28
N TYR A 13 4.00 -14.16 1.11
CA TYR A 13 3.58 -13.32 2.23
C TYR A 13 3.41 -11.89 1.72
N THR A 14 2.18 -11.48 1.47
CA THR A 14 1.86 -10.15 0.96
C THR A 14 1.54 -9.23 2.13
N PHE A 15 2.33 -8.17 2.27
CA PHE A 15 2.14 -7.09 3.21
C PHE A 15 1.60 -5.87 2.47
N SER A 16 0.42 -5.42 2.87
CA SER A 16 -0.35 -4.43 2.13
C SER A 16 -0.53 -3.17 2.98
N THR A 17 -0.23 -2.01 2.42
CA THR A 17 -0.45 -0.68 3.01
C THR A 17 -0.70 0.37 1.91
N TYR A 18 -0.78 1.65 2.28
CA TYR A 18 -0.91 2.75 1.33
C TYR A 18 -0.10 3.96 1.78
N LEU A 19 0.36 4.75 0.81
CA LEU A 19 0.88 6.10 0.99
C LEU A 19 -0.27 7.07 0.82
N LYS A 20 -0.39 8.08 1.69
CA LYS A 20 -1.47 9.08 1.63
C LYS A 20 -1.25 10.14 0.52
N ILE A 21 -0.82 9.70 -0.65
CA ILE A 21 -0.58 10.54 -1.83
C ILE A 21 -0.92 9.77 -3.11
N HIS A 22 -1.31 10.50 -4.14
CA HIS A 22 -1.29 10.00 -5.51
C HIS A 22 0.13 10.07 -6.08
N ILE A 23 0.62 8.98 -6.67
CA ILE A 23 1.96 8.88 -7.24
C ILE A 23 1.92 9.35 -8.69
N SER A 24 2.24 10.63 -8.92
CA SER A 24 2.13 11.23 -10.26
C SER A 24 3.14 10.67 -11.27
N ASN A 25 4.33 10.22 -10.83
CA ASN A 25 5.38 9.76 -11.73
C ASN A 25 5.97 8.42 -11.23
N LEU A 26 5.30 7.32 -11.59
CA LEU A 26 5.75 5.96 -11.28
C LEU A 26 7.06 5.60 -12.01
N GLU A 27 7.29 6.14 -13.21
CA GLU A 27 8.50 5.88 -14.01
C GLU A 27 9.77 6.30 -13.27
N ILE A 28 9.77 7.50 -12.69
CA ILE A 28 10.89 7.98 -11.86
C ILE A 28 11.12 7.05 -10.67
N VAL A 29 10.06 6.60 -10.00
CA VAL A 29 10.19 5.69 -8.85
C VAL A 29 10.75 4.33 -9.29
N ALA A 30 10.25 3.79 -10.41
CA ALA A 30 10.72 2.52 -10.99
C ALA A 30 12.21 2.58 -11.31
N LYS A 31 12.65 3.68 -11.94
CA LYS A 31 14.06 3.92 -12.25
C LYS A 31 14.91 4.04 -10.98
N LEU A 32 14.49 4.86 -10.01
CA LEU A 32 15.24 5.09 -8.77
C LEU A 32 15.42 3.82 -7.94
N LEU A 33 14.43 2.91 -7.93
CA LEU A 33 14.56 1.61 -7.26
C LEU A 33 15.73 0.79 -7.82
N VAL A 34 15.99 0.87 -9.13
CA VAL A 34 17.10 0.17 -9.78
C VAL A 34 18.41 0.96 -9.68
N ASP A 35 18.36 2.28 -9.88
CA ASP A 35 19.53 3.17 -9.77
C ASP A 35 20.15 3.15 -8.36
N PHE A 36 19.32 2.99 -7.32
CA PHE A 36 19.79 2.83 -5.94
C PHE A 36 20.13 1.39 -5.56
N GLU A 37 20.11 0.46 -6.52
CA GLU A 37 20.42 -0.96 -6.31
C GLU A 37 19.50 -1.65 -5.29
N ILE A 38 18.32 -1.10 -5.05
CA ILE A 38 17.30 -1.75 -4.22
C ILE A 38 16.72 -2.94 -4.99
N ALA A 39 16.36 -2.74 -6.26
CA ALA A 39 15.85 -3.75 -7.16
C ALA A 39 16.82 -4.04 -8.33
N ASP A 40 16.82 -5.28 -8.83
CA ASP A 40 17.60 -5.64 -10.03
C ASP A 40 16.81 -5.41 -11.32
N CYS A 41 15.49 -5.51 -11.26
CA CYS A 41 14.64 -5.07 -12.36
C CYS A 41 13.30 -4.55 -11.85
N SER A 42 12.78 -3.53 -12.51
CA SER A 42 11.49 -2.90 -12.26
C SER A 42 10.71 -2.82 -13.57
N ILE A 43 9.47 -3.30 -13.55
CA ILE A 43 8.59 -3.39 -14.72
C ILE A 43 7.27 -2.72 -14.36
N MET A 44 6.84 -1.78 -15.20
CA MET A 44 5.57 -1.09 -15.08
C MET A 44 4.47 -1.83 -15.83
N SER A 45 3.22 -1.61 -15.44
CA SER A 45 2.04 -2.25 -16.05
C SER A 45 1.83 -1.90 -17.53
N ASN A 46 2.45 -0.83 -18.01
CA ASN A 46 2.49 -0.43 -19.43
C ASN A 46 3.64 -1.09 -20.23
N GLY A 47 4.45 -1.93 -19.58
CA GLY A 47 5.62 -2.60 -20.12
C GLY A 47 6.93 -1.80 -20.03
N GLU A 48 6.93 -0.54 -19.58
CA GLU A 48 8.18 0.20 -19.33
C GLU A 48 9.03 -0.54 -18.30
N THR A 49 10.29 -0.76 -18.61
CA THR A 49 11.16 -1.69 -17.89
C THR A 49 12.52 -1.06 -17.67
N PHE A 50 13.01 -1.16 -16.44
CA PHE A 50 14.33 -0.72 -16.00
C PHE A 50 15.03 -1.92 -15.39
N CYS A 51 16.17 -2.33 -15.93
CA CYS A 51 16.92 -3.46 -15.36
C CYS A 51 18.41 -3.11 -15.19
N ARG A 52 19.06 -3.80 -14.26
CA ARG A 52 20.50 -3.66 -14.00
C ARG A 52 21.33 -4.46 -15.01
N THR A 53 22.40 -3.83 -15.48
CA THR A 53 23.45 -4.40 -16.34
C THR A 53 24.79 -4.30 -15.61
N ASP A 54 25.83 -4.93 -16.15
CA ASP A 54 27.19 -4.81 -15.58
C ASP A 54 27.74 -3.38 -15.67
N ASN A 55 27.19 -2.56 -16.58
CA ASN A 55 27.61 -1.18 -16.85
C ASN A 55 26.65 -0.11 -16.29
N GLY A 56 25.64 -0.50 -15.51
CA GLY A 56 24.68 0.43 -14.90
C GLY A 56 23.22 -0.02 -15.04
N VAL A 57 22.36 0.91 -15.46
CA VAL A 57 20.91 0.67 -15.63
C VAL A 57 20.51 0.92 -17.07
N ILE A 58 19.79 -0.02 -17.66
CA ILE A 58 19.19 0.11 -18.99
C ILE A 58 17.69 0.28 -18.87
N SER A 59 17.11 1.12 -19.74
CA SER A 59 15.67 1.31 -19.84
C SER A 59 15.16 0.94 -21.22
N GLY A 60 13.93 0.46 -21.27
CA GLY A 60 13.28 0.05 -22.51
C GLY A 60 11.83 -0.34 -22.26
N LYS A 61 11.23 -0.99 -23.26
CA LYS A 61 9.86 -1.49 -23.20
C LYS A 61 9.84 -3.00 -23.39
N THR A 62 9.28 -3.70 -22.41
CA THR A 62 8.91 -5.11 -22.54
C THR A 62 7.63 -5.20 -23.35
N VAL A 63 7.71 -5.79 -24.54
CA VAL A 63 6.57 -5.99 -25.44
C VAL A 63 6.18 -7.45 -25.42
N LEU A 64 4.90 -7.70 -25.10
CA LEU A 64 4.30 -9.03 -25.17
C LEU A 64 3.61 -9.20 -26.51
N GLU A 65 3.98 -10.24 -27.24
CA GLU A 65 3.29 -10.72 -28.42
C GLU A 65 2.54 -11.99 -28.05
N LEU A 66 1.21 -11.89 -28.03
CA LEU A 66 0.32 -12.98 -27.68
C LEU A 66 -0.11 -13.69 -28.95
N SER A 67 -0.03 -15.03 -28.96
CA SER A 67 -0.67 -15.81 -30.02
C SER A 67 -2.19 -15.61 -29.98
N GLY A 68 -2.86 -15.75 -31.12
CA GLY A 68 -4.32 -15.52 -31.22
C GLY A 68 -5.18 -16.40 -30.31
N ASP A 69 -4.64 -17.51 -29.78
CA ASP A 69 -5.29 -18.38 -28.79
C ASP A 69 -4.89 -18.07 -27.34
N LEU A 70 -4.07 -17.03 -27.11
CA LEU A 70 -3.53 -16.62 -25.81
C LEU A 70 -2.78 -17.72 -25.04
N LYS A 71 -2.32 -18.78 -25.74
CA LYS A 71 -1.60 -19.91 -25.11
C LYS A 71 -0.08 -19.77 -25.21
N LYS A 72 0.41 -18.93 -26.12
CA LYS A 72 1.84 -18.66 -26.30
C LYS A 72 2.08 -17.17 -26.17
N VAL A 73 3.14 -16.83 -25.46
CA VAL A 73 3.63 -15.47 -25.32
C VAL A 73 5.09 -15.44 -25.74
N SER A 74 5.42 -14.58 -26.69
CA SER A 74 6.79 -14.12 -26.90
C SER A 74 6.93 -12.77 -26.21
N ALA A 75 8.05 -12.58 -25.51
CA ALA A 75 8.37 -11.31 -24.87
C ALA A 75 9.70 -10.82 -25.42
N GLU A 76 9.72 -9.56 -25.87
CA GLU A 76 10.92 -8.89 -26.35
C GLU A 76 11.16 -7.64 -25.52
N PHE A 77 12.41 -7.42 -25.10
CA PHE A 77 12.81 -6.16 -24.50
C PHE A 77 13.37 -5.23 -25.59
N LYS A 78 12.61 -4.18 -25.91
CA LYS A 78 13.01 -3.15 -26.86
C LYS A 78 13.70 -2.02 -26.10
N THR A 79 15.02 -1.98 -26.20
CA THR A 79 15.84 -0.96 -25.51
C THR A 79 15.61 0.44 -26.08
N ASN A 80 15.68 1.46 -25.22
CA ASN A 80 15.73 2.86 -25.61
C ASN A 80 17.16 3.33 -25.97
N SER A 81 18.19 2.53 -25.68
CA SER A 81 19.61 2.84 -25.94
C SER A 81 20.12 2.23 -27.26
N ILE A 82 21.07 2.91 -27.88
CA ILE A 82 21.78 2.42 -29.08
C ILE A 82 22.77 1.29 -28.72
N GLU A 83 23.30 1.30 -27.49
CA GLU A 83 24.16 0.24 -26.96
C GLU A 83 23.34 -0.89 -26.36
N THR A 84 23.58 -2.12 -26.83
CA THR A 84 23.01 -3.35 -26.27
C THR A 84 23.86 -3.78 -25.07
N ALA A 85 23.51 -3.29 -23.87
CA ALA A 85 24.06 -3.83 -22.64
C ALA A 85 23.21 -5.05 -22.21
N GLU A 86 23.87 -6.19 -21.97
CA GLU A 86 23.18 -7.38 -21.47
C GLU A 86 22.78 -7.21 -20.00
N PHE A 87 21.62 -7.75 -19.64
CA PHE A 87 21.17 -7.79 -18.25
C PHE A 87 22.13 -8.64 -17.42
N THR A 88 22.34 -8.27 -16.17
CA THR A 88 22.97 -9.20 -15.22
C THR A 88 22.16 -10.50 -15.16
N ARG A 89 22.81 -11.63 -14.84
CA ARG A 89 22.14 -12.95 -14.81
C ARG A 89 20.89 -12.95 -13.93
N TYR A 90 20.95 -12.28 -12.77
CA TYR A 90 19.80 -12.19 -11.87
C TYR A 90 18.74 -11.20 -12.37
N ALA A 91 19.12 -10.05 -12.92
CA ALA A 91 18.16 -9.12 -13.54
C ALA A 91 17.41 -9.77 -14.72
N ARG A 92 18.06 -10.66 -15.49
CA ARG A 92 17.39 -11.45 -16.52
C ARG A 92 16.37 -12.43 -15.92
N LYS A 93 16.71 -13.11 -14.82
CA LYS A 93 15.78 -14.01 -14.13
C LYS A 93 14.55 -13.25 -13.61
N THR A 94 14.74 -12.10 -12.98
CA THR A 94 13.64 -11.29 -12.44
C THR A 94 12.81 -10.65 -13.55
N TRP A 95 13.43 -10.22 -14.65
CA TRP A 95 12.71 -9.77 -15.85
C TRP A 95 11.79 -10.85 -16.40
N LEU A 96 12.26 -12.11 -16.52
CA LEU A 96 11.42 -13.23 -16.97
C LEU A 96 10.23 -13.49 -16.04
N ILE A 97 10.42 -13.35 -14.72
CA ILE A 97 9.31 -13.45 -13.76
C ILE A 97 8.31 -12.30 -14.01
N GLY A 98 8.78 -11.06 -14.16
CA GLY A 98 7.90 -9.93 -14.45
C GLY A 98 7.15 -10.03 -15.77
N VAL A 99 7.75 -10.64 -16.81
CA VAL A 99 7.07 -10.99 -18.05
C VAL A 99 5.88 -11.92 -17.80
N GLN A 100 6.03 -12.91 -16.92
CA GLN A 100 4.92 -13.82 -16.59
C GLN A 100 3.80 -13.10 -15.83
N PHE A 101 4.13 -12.16 -14.95
CA PHE A 101 3.12 -11.33 -14.30
C PHE A 101 2.39 -10.42 -15.29
N LEU A 102 3.11 -9.75 -16.20
CA LEU A 102 2.47 -8.95 -17.25
C LEU A 102 1.56 -9.79 -18.15
N TYR A 103 1.97 -11.02 -18.46
CA TYR A 103 1.16 -11.97 -19.20
C TYR A 103 -0.08 -12.40 -18.42
N GLY A 104 0.06 -12.72 -17.13
CA GLY A 104 -1.05 -13.02 -16.23
C GLY A 104 -2.04 -11.86 -16.12
N GLU A 105 -1.55 -10.63 -15.96
CA GLU A 105 -2.36 -9.41 -15.97
C GLU A 105 -3.11 -9.25 -17.30
N ALA A 106 -2.41 -9.35 -18.44
CA ALA A 106 -3.05 -9.24 -19.75
C ALA A 106 -4.11 -10.32 -20.00
N ARG A 107 -3.95 -11.50 -19.39
CA ARG A 107 -4.92 -12.60 -19.49
C ARG A 107 -6.09 -12.47 -18.54
N GLN A 108 -5.88 -12.03 -17.30
CA GLN A 108 -6.89 -12.03 -16.23
C GLN A 108 -7.65 -10.70 -16.11
N ILE A 109 -6.97 -9.60 -16.47
CA ILE A 109 -7.45 -8.23 -16.34
C ILE A 109 -7.62 -7.67 -17.75
N SER A 110 -8.79 -7.10 -18.05
CA SER A 110 -9.02 -6.54 -19.38
C SER A 110 -8.12 -5.32 -19.59
N GLN A 111 -7.35 -5.31 -20.68
CA GLN A 111 -6.61 -4.12 -21.07
C GLN A 111 -7.57 -2.94 -21.30
N GLY A 112 -7.19 -1.75 -20.81
CA GLY A 112 -7.98 -0.52 -20.92
C GLY A 112 -9.02 -0.29 -19.81
N ARG A 113 -9.05 -1.12 -18.76
CA ARG A 113 -9.86 -0.86 -17.54
C ARG A 113 -9.14 0.08 -16.58
N GLU A 114 -9.92 0.77 -15.75
CA GLU A 114 -9.40 1.76 -14.78
C GLU A 114 -8.82 1.14 -13.50
N LEU A 115 -9.15 -0.13 -13.20
CA LEU A 115 -8.56 -0.88 -12.09
C LEU A 115 -7.85 -2.15 -12.59
N PRO A 116 -6.71 -2.53 -11.98
CA PRO A 116 -5.97 -1.71 -11.03
C PRO A 116 -5.41 -0.46 -11.72
N THR A 117 -5.18 0.62 -10.95
CA THR A 117 -4.50 1.80 -11.50
C THR A 117 -3.11 1.41 -12.02
N PRO A 118 -2.49 2.19 -12.93
CA PRO A 118 -1.11 1.95 -13.34
C PRO A 118 -0.21 1.68 -12.14
N HIS A 119 0.73 0.75 -12.30
CA HIS A 119 1.58 0.33 -11.20
C HIS A 119 2.96 -0.08 -11.70
N LEU A 120 3.91 -0.19 -10.78
CA LEU A 120 5.22 -0.78 -11.01
C LEU A 120 5.40 -2.00 -10.12
N ARG A 121 6.13 -3.00 -10.63
CA ARG A 121 6.59 -4.18 -9.90
C ARG A 121 8.11 -4.21 -9.93
N ALA A 122 8.75 -4.11 -8.78
CA ALA A 122 10.21 -4.12 -8.63
C ALA A 122 10.67 -5.39 -7.90
N PHE A 123 11.59 -6.12 -8.53
CA PHE A 123 12.11 -7.39 -8.04
C PHE A 123 13.46 -7.20 -7.35
N LEU A 124 13.50 -7.57 -6.07
CA LEU A 124 14.67 -7.36 -5.22
C LEU A 124 15.55 -8.62 -5.21
N LYS A 125 16.79 -8.44 -4.76
CA LYS A 125 17.65 -9.56 -4.37
C LYS A 125 17.06 -10.27 -3.14
N PRO A 126 17.36 -11.56 -2.95
CA PRO A 126 16.82 -12.31 -1.83
C PRO A 126 17.24 -11.74 -0.47
N ILE A 127 16.35 -11.87 0.51
CA ILE A 127 16.58 -11.53 1.91
C ILE A 127 16.66 -12.83 2.71
N ARG A 128 17.60 -12.91 3.66
CA ARG A 128 17.72 -14.05 4.59
C ARG A 128 17.39 -13.65 6.00
N LEU A 129 16.40 -14.30 6.58
CA LEU A 129 16.11 -14.21 8.01
C LEU A 129 16.91 -15.31 8.71
N VAL A 130 17.76 -14.92 9.66
CA VAL A 130 18.68 -15.84 10.33
C VAL A 130 18.34 -15.94 11.81
N LYS A 131 18.05 -17.17 12.24
CA LYS A 131 17.97 -17.56 13.65
C LYS A 131 19.17 -18.47 13.92
N LYS A 132 20.13 -17.97 14.70
CA LYS A 132 21.42 -18.63 14.98
C LYS A 132 21.17 -20.08 15.40
N GLU A 133 21.97 -20.97 14.82
CA GLU A 133 22.01 -22.40 15.15
C GLU A 133 20.72 -23.21 14.86
N GLU A 134 19.63 -22.57 14.44
CA GLU A 134 18.37 -23.24 14.15
C GLU A 134 18.01 -23.22 12.66
N ARG A 135 17.94 -22.02 12.06
CA ARG A 135 17.25 -21.86 10.78
C ARG A 135 17.67 -20.62 10.00
N ILE A 136 17.87 -20.82 8.70
CA ILE A 136 17.99 -19.75 7.71
C ILE A 136 16.77 -19.82 6.82
N THR A 137 16.04 -18.71 6.71
CA THR A 137 14.87 -18.60 5.83
C THR A 137 15.16 -17.62 4.71
N SER A 138 15.07 -18.10 3.48
CA SER A 138 15.30 -17.34 2.26
C SER A 138 13.98 -16.83 1.67
N LEU A 139 13.90 -15.53 1.41
CA LEU A 139 12.72 -14.84 0.87
C LEU A 139 13.10 -14.03 -0.37
N HIS A 140 12.25 -14.03 -1.41
CA HIS A 140 12.43 -13.20 -2.60
C HIS A 140 11.43 -12.04 -2.56
N PRO A 141 11.87 -10.80 -2.27
CA PRO A 141 10.97 -9.69 -2.13
C PRO A 141 10.55 -9.12 -3.49
N VAL A 142 9.29 -8.72 -3.59
CA VAL A 142 8.73 -7.97 -4.71
C VAL A 142 7.99 -6.76 -4.17
N ILE A 143 8.27 -5.58 -4.72
CA ILE A 143 7.57 -4.34 -4.38
C ILE A 143 6.57 -4.04 -5.48
N ILE A 144 5.31 -3.82 -5.13
CA ILE A 144 4.27 -3.38 -6.06
C ILE A 144 3.73 -2.04 -5.58
N LEU A 145 3.95 -0.99 -6.35
CA LEU A 145 3.46 0.36 -6.03
C LEU A 145 2.47 0.81 -7.10
N TYR A 146 1.23 1.05 -6.67
CA TYR A 146 0.16 1.55 -7.51
C TYR A 146 0.15 3.08 -7.53
N GLN A 147 -0.33 3.65 -8.64
CA GLN A 147 -0.46 5.10 -8.81
C GLN A 147 -1.35 5.73 -7.73
N SER A 148 -2.38 4.99 -7.31
CA SER A 148 -3.28 5.36 -6.21
C SER A 148 -2.62 5.45 -4.83
N GLY A 149 -1.34 5.09 -4.70
CA GLY A 149 -0.60 5.11 -3.43
C GLY A 149 -0.64 3.77 -2.68
N VAL A 150 -1.43 2.79 -3.12
CA VAL A 150 -1.40 1.44 -2.54
C VAL A 150 -0.03 0.81 -2.78
N LEU A 151 0.51 0.16 -1.74
CA LEU A 151 1.83 -0.45 -1.72
C LEU A 151 1.72 -1.87 -1.17
N LEU A 152 2.13 -2.84 -1.99
CA LEU A 152 2.26 -4.24 -1.58
C LEU A 152 3.75 -4.61 -1.55
N ILE A 153 4.15 -5.33 -0.51
CA ILE A 153 5.47 -5.96 -0.38
C ILE A 153 5.24 -7.44 -0.25
N GLU A 154 5.68 -8.20 -1.24
CA GLU A 154 5.49 -9.64 -1.27
C GLU A 154 6.80 -10.36 -1.01
N PHE A 155 6.80 -11.30 -0.07
CA PHE A 155 7.93 -12.18 0.14
C PHE A 155 7.59 -13.57 -0.38
N ARG A 156 8.14 -13.91 -1.54
CA ARG A 156 8.00 -15.26 -2.10
C ARG A 156 8.95 -16.23 -1.40
N MET A 157 8.36 -17.28 -0.84
CA MET A 157 9.04 -18.44 -0.29
C MET A 157 8.78 -19.65 -1.17
N ILE A 158 9.86 -20.31 -1.57
CA ILE A 158 9.83 -21.50 -2.41
C ILE A 158 10.07 -22.72 -1.52
N ALA A 159 9.30 -23.80 -1.73
CA ALA A 159 9.46 -25.04 -0.96
C ALA A 159 10.91 -25.55 -0.95
N PRO A 160 11.37 -26.12 0.18
CA PRO A 160 12.58 -26.95 0.19
C PRO A 160 12.34 -28.26 -0.59
N ASP A 161 13.42 -28.96 -0.94
CA ASP A 161 13.34 -30.22 -1.72
C ASP A 161 12.69 -31.38 -0.95
N ASN A 162 12.58 -31.28 0.38
CA ASN A 162 12.05 -32.32 1.23
C ASN A 162 10.55 -32.14 1.49
N SER A 163 9.81 -33.26 1.54
CA SER A 163 8.42 -33.28 2.00
C SER A 163 8.32 -32.86 3.47
N VAL A 164 7.29 -32.09 3.80
CA VAL A 164 7.06 -31.56 5.16
C VAL A 164 5.72 -32.07 5.67
N GLU A 165 5.67 -32.53 6.93
CA GLU A 165 4.40 -32.87 7.58
C GLU A 165 3.54 -31.61 7.75
N ILE A 166 2.21 -31.72 7.62
CA ILE A 166 1.29 -30.58 7.75
C ILE A 166 1.51 -29.73 9.01
N SER A 167 1.79 -30.36 10.14
CA SER A 167 1.99 -29.69 11.42
C SER A 167 3.21 -28.75 11.34
N ASP A 168 4.33 -29.26 10.83
CA ASP A 168 5.55 -28.49 10.60
C ASP A 168 5.41 -27.48 9.47
N PHE A 169 4.63 -27.82 8.42
CA PHE A 169 4.34 -26.90 7.33
C PHE A 169 3.67 -25.62 7.86
N ILE A 170 2.60 -25.80 8.64
CA ILE A 170 1.85 -24.68 9.21
C ILE A 170 2.71 -23.93 10.22
N ARG A 171 3.37 -24.65 11.14
CA ARG A 171 4.21 -24.04 12.19
C ARG A 171 5.31 -23.20 11.54
N ASN A 172 6.15 -23.83 10.73
CA ASN A 172 7.41 -23.26 10.32
C ASN A 172 7.29 -22.37 9.09
N TYR A 173 6.34 -22.61 8.20
CA TYR A 173 6.23 -21.87 6.95
C TYR A 173 5.03 -20.94 7.00
N VAL A 174 3.79 -21.43 7.02
CA VAL A 174 2.59 -20.56 7.02
C VAL A 174 2.61 -19.50 8.12
N ASN A 175 3.08 -19.87 9.32
CA ASN A 175 3.18 -18.98 10.48
C ASN A 175 4.55 -18.31 10.65
N ILE A 176 5.33 -18.15 9.58
CA ILE A 176 6.65 -17.51 9.66
C ILE A 176 6.62 -16.12 10.32
N GLN A 177 5.51 -15.40 10.16
CA GLN A 177 5.29 -14.07 10.76
C GLN A 177 5.31 -14.05 12.29
N GLN A 178 5.15 -15.21 12.94
CA GLN A 178 5.14 -15.34 14.40
C GLN A 178 6.55 -15.58 14.98
N TYR A 179 7.59 -15.71 14.15
CA TYR A 179 8.94 -15.97 14.61
C TYR A 179 9.80 -14.71 14.65
N ASP A 180 10.55 -14.62 15.74
CA ASP A 180 11.69 -13.73 15.86
C ASP A 180 12.94 -14.39 15.26
N TYR A 181 13.70 -13.58 14.53
CA TYR A 181 15.03 -13.89 14.01
C TYR A 181 16.06 -13.01 14.71
N ASP A 182 17.30 -13.48 14.80
CA ASP A 182 18.37 -12.70 15.42
C ASP A 182 18.77 -11.50 14.56
N TYR A 183 18.73 -11.67 13.24
CA TYR A 183 18.97 -10.60 12.28
C TYR A 183 18.46 -10.99 10.89
N ALA A 184 18.29 -9.97 10.03
CA ALA A 184 18.04 -10.14 8.60
C ALA A 184 19.29 -9.75 7.81
N MET A 185 19.73 -10.59 6.88
CA MET A 185 20.69 -10.21 5.84
C MET A 185 19.91 -9.71 4.63
N VAL A 186 20.10 -8.43 4.32
CA VAL A 186 19.44 -7.75 3.20
C VAL A 186 20.48 -7.24 2.21
N PRO A 187 20.09 -6.94 0.97
CA PRO A 187 20.98 -6.26 0.02
C PRO A 187 21.58 -5.00 0.64
N THR A 188 22.88 -4.77 0.44
CA THR A 188 23.62 -3.68 1.10
C THR A 188 22.95 -2.31 0.89
N ALA A 189 22.36 -2.07 -0.28
CA ALA A 189 21.60 -0.87 -0.57
C ALA A 189 20.44 -0.62 0.42
N ILE A 190 19.73 -1.67 0.82
CA ILE A 190 18.63 -1.60 1.79
C ILE A 190 19.16 -1.25 3.18
N SER A 191 20.24 -1.90 3.64
CA SER A 191 20.88 -1.57 4.92
C SER A 191 21.37 -0.13 4.99
N VAL A 192 21.86 0.41 3.88
CA VAL A 192 22.31 1.81 3.79
C VAL A 192 21.12 2.78 3.77
N MET A 193 20.04 2.45 3.06
CA MET A 193 18.91 3.34 2.85
C MET A 193 17.89 3.34 4.00
N ALA A 194 17.68 2.22 4.68
CA ALA A 194 16.70 2.11 5.76
C ALA A 194 16.88 3.17 6.86
N PRO A 195 18.10 3.39 7.41
CA PRO A 195 18.29 4.36 8.49
C PRO A 195 18.16 5.80 8.00
N GLU A 196 18.51 6.05 6.74
CA GLU A 196 18.29 7.35 6.09
C GLU A 196 16.79 7.63 6.00
N ALA A 197 16.01 6.70 5.43
CA ALA A 197 14.56 6.85 5.29
C ALA A 197 13.89 7.05 6.67
N TYR A 198 14.24 6.24 7.66
CA TYR A 198 13.69 6.34 9.02
C TYR A 198 14.00 7.69 9.69
N GLN A 199 15.22 8.20 9.53
CA GLN A 199 15.61 9.52 10.05
C GLN A 199 14.74 10.63 9.48
N TYR A 200 14.34 10.54 8.21
CA TYR A 200 13.48 11.57 7.59
C TYR A 200 12.03 11.53 8.07
N TYR A 201 11.47 10.35 8.32
CA TYR A 201 10.12 10.22 8.87
C TYR A 201 10.04 10.66 10.33
N THR A 202 11.07 10.37 11.12
CA THR A 202 11.06 10.63 12.58
C THR A 202 11.56 12.03 12.95
N ASN A 203 12.59 12.53 12.27
CA ASN A 203 13.22 13.79 12.60
C ASN A 203 13.77 14.48 11.33
N PRO A 204 12.87 15.09 10.52
CA PRO A 204 13.26 15.72 9.27
C PRO A 204 14.20 16.92 9.54
N PRO A 205 15.33 17.03 8.83
CA PRO A 205 16.32 18.06 9.09
C PRO A 205 15.83 19.44 8.65
N THR A 206 15.67 20.34 9.63
CA THR A 206 15.13 21.68 9.40
C THR A 206 16.21 22.67 8.96
N ASN A 207 17.42 22.59 9.51
CA ASN A 207 18.50 23.54 9.24
C ASN A 207 19.69 22.95 8.46
N ILE A 208 20.50 23.83 7.85
CA ILE A 208 21.61 23.41 6.98
C ILE A 208 22.71 22.63 7.71
N PHE A 209 22.94 22.90 8.99
CA PHE A 209 23.93 22.18 9.80
C PHE A 209 23.50 20.74 10.10
N GLN A 210 22.22 20.51 10.40
CA GLN A 210 21.63 19.17 10.53
C GLN A 210 21.74 18.41 9.21
N ARG A 211 21.45 19.07 8.08
CA ARG A 211 21.59 18.48 6.74
C ARG A 211 23.02 18.07 6.44
N LEU A 212 24.01 18.93 6.73
CA LEU A 212 25.44 18.60 6.60
C LEU A 212 25.84 17.42 7.49
N ASN A 213 25.37 17.39 8.73
CA ASN A 213 25.63 16.29 9.65
C ASN A 213 25.05 14.97 9.14
N ILE A 214 23.83 15.00 8.59
CA ILE A 214 23.20 13.82 7.97
C ILE A 214 24.00 13.34 6.76
N LEU A 215 24.46 14.22 5.87
CA LEU A 215 25.31 13.81 4.75
C LEU A 215 26.62 13.15 5.22
N LYS A 216 27.22 13.68 6.29
CA LYS A 216 28.42 13.08 6.90
C LYS A 216 28.12 11.71 7.51
N LYS A 217 27.02 11.60 8.27
CA LYS A 217 26.54 10.33 8.85
C LYS A 217 26.27 9.29 7.75
N LYS A 218 25.54 9.67 6.69
CA LYS A 218 25.27 8.82 5.52
C LYS A 218 26.55 8.29 4.89
N LYS A 219 27.55 9.15 4.68
CA LYS A 219 28.85 8.74 4.13
C LYS A 219 29.59 7.76 5.04
N ASN A 220 29.60 8.01 6.35
CA ASN A 220 30.22 7.12 7.33
C ASN A 220 29.49 5.77 7.43
N GLN A 221 28.16 5.80 7.40
CA GLN A 221 27.30 4.64 7.45
C GLN A 221 27.44 3.77 6.21
N LYS A 222 27.44 4.37 5.01
CA LYS A 222 27.71 3.64 3.77
C LYS A 222 29.06 2.91 3.84
N ARG A 223 30.10 3.55 4.34
CA ARG A 223 31.42 2.92 4.55
C ARG A 223 31.35 1.78 5.58
N ALA A 224 30.65 1.97 6.70
CA ALA A 224 30.49 0.94 7.71
C ALA A 224 29.77 -0.30 7.16
N PHE A 225 28.70 -0.12 6.39
CA PHE A 225 27.99 -1.25 5.78
C PHE A 225 28.77 -1.92 4.65
N GLN A 226 29.58 -1.18 3.89
CA GLN A 226 30.50 -1.78 2.91
C GLN A 226 31.56 -2.67 3.58
N ILE A 227 31.98 -2.35 4.82
CA ILE A 227 32.90 -3.20 5.59
C ILE A 227 32.19 -4.45 6.14
N LEU A 228 30.91 -4.31 6.51
CA LEU A 228 30.09 -5.41 7.03
C LEU A 228 29.46 -6.27 5.94
N ALA A 229 29.48 -5.80 4.70
CA ALA A 229 28.95 -6.49 3.54
C ALA A 229 29.69 -7.81 3.35
N LYS A 230 28.91 -8.85 3.12
CA LYS A 230 29.39 -10.19 2.84
C LYS A 230 28.74 -10.65 1.56
N ASN A 231 29.51 -11.37 0.77
CA ASN A 231 28.91 -12.12 -0.32
C ASN A 231 28.20 -13.34 0.24
N VAL A 232 26.97 -13.51 -0.19
CA VAL A 232 26.07 -14.56 0.26
C VAL A 232 25.59 -15.32 -0.97
N GLU A 233 25.96 -16.60 -1.06
CA GLU A 233 25.50 -17.49 -2.11
C GLU A 233 24.02 -17.82 -1.92
N PHE A 234 23.24 -17.79 -2.98
CA PHE A 234 21.81 -18.10 -3.03
C PHE A 234 21.49 -18.84 -4.32
N GLY A 235 21.32 -20.17 -4.21
CA GLY A 235 21.22 -21.03 -5.40
C GLY A 235 22.44 -20.79 -6.31
N ASP A 236 22.19 -20.45 -7.57
CA ASP A 236 23.24 -20.20 -8.56
C ASP A 236 23.80 -18.76 -8.58
N PHE A 237 23.46 -17.94 -7.59
CA PHE A 237 23.79 -16.51 -7.55
C PHE A 237 24.57 -16.13 -6.30
N GLU A 238 25.37 -15.08 -6.38
CA GLU A 238 26.09 -14.50 -5.24
C GLU A 238 25.66 -13.04 -5.09
N PHE A 239 25.31 -12.65 -3.86
CA PHE A 239 24.81 -11.32 -3.56
C PHE A 239 25.60 -10.66 -2.44
N GLU A 240 26.04 -9.43 -2.66
CA GLU A 240 26.54 -8.58 -1.59
C GLU A 240 25.38 -8.19 -0.66
N SER A 241 25.45 -8.67 0.58
CA SER A 241 24.41 -8.48 1.59
C SER A 241 25.03 -7.98 2.89
N ALA A 242 24.30 -7.13 3.60
CA ALA A 242 24.69 -6.61 4.91
C ALA A 242 23.56 -6.89 5.92
N PRO A 243 23.87 -6.95 7.23
CA PRO A 243 22.84 -7.06 8.25
C PRO A 243 21.94 -5.80 8.20
N LEU A 244 20.65 -6.00 8.38
CA LEU A 244 19.72 -4.95 8.74
C LEU A 244 19.86 -4.72 10.25
N PHE A 245 20.13 -3.48 10.65
CA PHE A 245 20.18 -3.12 12.07
C PHE A 245 18.81 -2.59 12.50
N SER A 246 18.01 -3.43 13.14
CA SER A 246 16.86 -3.00 13.93
C SER A 246 17.29 -2.35 15.25
N THR A 247 16.45 -1.45 15.75
CA THR A 247 16.55 -0.89 17.11
C THR A 247 16.24 -1.93 18.19
N GLU A 248 15.51 -2.97 17.83
CA GLU A 248 15.19 -4.11 18.66
C GLU A 248 16.17 -5.24 18.30
N ASN A 249 16.73 -5.95 19.29
CA ASN A 249 17.75 -6.99 19.07
C ASN A 249 17.24 -8.25 18.31
N LYS A 250 16.08 -8.15 17.66
CA LYS A 250 15.37 -9.20 16.94
C LYS A 250 14.70 -8.60 15.69
N GLU A 251 14.64 -9.40 14.65
CA GLU A 251 13.99 -9.06 13.38
C GLU A 251 12.82 -10.00 13.11
N THR A 252 11.78 -9.49 12.48
CA THR A 252 10.65 -10.28 11.98
C THR A 252 10.47 -10.00 10.50
N ILE A 253 9.78 -10.88 9.79
CA ILE A 253 9.38 -10.57 8.40
C ILE A 253 8.55 -9.26 8.33
N THR A 254 7.80 -8.96 9.39
CA THR A 254 7.02 -7.72 9.52
C THR A 254 7.91 -6.48 9.64
N SER A 255 8.98 -6.50 10.46
CA SER A 255 9.90 -5.36 10.60
C SER A 255 10.62 -5.08 9.27
N VAL A 256 10.99 -6.13 8.54
CA VAL A 256 11.57 -6.02 7.19
C VAL A 256 10.55 -5.40 6.22
N ALA A 257 9.28 -5.84 6.24
CA ALA A 257 8.22 -5.27 5.40
C ALA A 257 8.01 -3.77 5.67
N GLN A 258 7.93 -3.37 6.94
CA GLN A 258 7.79 -1.96 7.35
C GLN A 258 8.99 -1.11 6.97
N THR A 259 10.20 -1.68 7.05
CA THR A 259 11.41 -1.03 6.55
C THR A 259 11.30 -0.77 5.05
N LEU A 260 10.82 -1.74 4.27
CA LEU A 260 10.60 -1.56 2.83
C LEU A 260 9.50 -0.54 2.53
N PHE A 261 8.40 -0.50 3.29
CA PHE A 261 7.39 0.55 3.16
C PHE A 261 8.00 1.95 3.33
N THR A 262 8.84 2.11 4.35
CA THR A 262 9.54 3.36 4.67
C THR A 262 10.48 3.77 3.54
N ILE A 263 11.26 2.82 3.02
CA ILE A 263 12.17 3.04 1.89
C ILE A 263 11.40 3.46 0.64
N VAL A 264 10.32 2.76 0.29
CA VAL A 264 9.52 3.09 -0.90
C VAL A 264 8.92 4.48 -0.77
N GLY A 265 8.28 4.80 0.36
CA GLY A 265 7.73 6.13 0.59
C GLY A 265 8.81 7.22 0.50
N PHE A 266 10.02 6.97 0.98
CA PHE A 266 11.16 7.88 0.82
C PHE A 266 11.57 8.06 -0.66
N ILE A 267 11.65 6.97 -1.43
CA ILE A 267 12.00 7.00 -2.86
C ILE A 267 10.97 7.75 -3.70
N THR A 268 9.66 7.68 -3.36
CA THR A 268 8.60 8.36 -4.12
C THR A 268 8.78 9.88 -4.21
N LYS A 269 9.52 10.49 -3.29
CA LYS A 269 9.83 11.92 -3.31
C LYS A 269 11.14 12.27 -3.97
N ASN A 270 11.77 11.30 -4.63
CA ASN A 270 13.06 11.41 -5.31
C ASN A 270 14.13 12.00 -4.38
N PRO A 271 14.77 11.18 -3.52
CA PRO A 271 15.68 11.65 -2.52
C PRO A 271 16.75 12.56 -3.13
N ILE A 272 16.71 13.82 -2.71
CA ILE A 272 17.31 14.93 -3.42
C ILE A 272 18.84 14.78 -3.43
N SER A 273 19.46 15.13 -4.57
CA SER A 273 20.92 15.18 -4.68
C SER A 273 21.56 16.09 -3.62
N SER A 274 22.77 15.75 -3.18
CA SER A 274 23.43 16.36 -2.00
C SER A 274 23.43 17.89 -1.98
N VAL A 275 23.54 18.55 -3.14
CA VAL A 275 23.57 20.02 -3.24
C VAL A 275 22.16 20.63 -3.10
N ASN A 276 21.18 20.07 -3.81
CA ASN A 276 19.80 20.52 -3.73
C ASN A 276 19.20 20.24 -2.35
N PHE A 277 19.59 19.14 -1.72
CA PHE A 277 19.20 18.78 -0.36
C PHE A 277 19.68 19.83 0.64
N LEU A 278 20.93 20.29 0.53
CA LEU A 278 21.47 21.32 1.41
C LEU A 278 20.70 22.64 1.28
N LEU A 279 20.42 23.07 0.05
CA LEU A 279 19.78 24.36 -0.25
C LEU A 279 18.26 24.35 0.05
N LYS A 280 17.53 23.37 -0.49
CA LYS A 280 16.06 23.35 -0.47
C LYS A 280 15.49 22.52 0.68
N GLY A 281 16.30 21.69 1.33
CA GLY A 281 15.84 20.76 2.35
C GLY A 281 15.12 19.57 1.74
N VAL A 282 14.27 18.94 2.55
CA VAL A 282 13.45 17.80 2.16
C VAL A 282 12.07 18.30 1.83
N SER A 283 11.48 17.78 0.75
CA SER A 283 10.03 17.85 0.60
C SER A 283 9.38 17.00 1.69
N GLU A 284 8.19 17.40 2.13
CA GLU A 284 7.37 16.58 3.00
C GLU A 284 7.19 15.18 2.41
N LEU A 285 7.59 14.17 3.19
CA LEU A 285 7.45 12.77 2.81
C LEU A 285 5.98 12.39 2.84
N PRO A 286 5.54 11.47 1.97
CA PRO A 286 4.18 10.98 2.06
C PRO A 286 3.99 10.26 3.39
N GLU A 287 2.91 10.58 4.09
CA GLU A 287 2.53 9.78 5.24
C GLU A 287 2.22 8.36 4.80
N ILE A 288 2.76 7.39 5.53
CA ILE A 288 2.35 5.99 5.42
C ILE A 288 1.01 5.86 6.14
N GLY A 289 0.07 5.13 5.56
CA GLY A 289 -1.23 4.87 6.13
C GLY A 289 -1.15 4.26 7.51
N ASN A 290 -2.15 4.54 8.34
CA ASN A 290 -2.22 4.00 9.71
C ASN A 290 -2.59 2.50 9.75
N TYR A 291 -2.91 1.92 8.59
CA TYR A 291 -3.28 0.53 8.45
C TYR A 291 -2.28 -0.21 7.56
N TRP A 292 -1.88 -1.40 8.00
CA TRP A 292 -1.23 -2.39 7.19
C TRP A 292 -1.70 -3.79 7.61
N ILE A 293 -1.58 -4.76 6.72
CA ILE A 293 -1.89 -6.16 7.01
C ILE A 293 -0.91 -7.06 6.30
N GLY A 294 -0.57 -8.21 6.90
CA GLY A 294 0.21 -9.26 6.25
C GLY A 294 -0.62 -10.53 6.14
N ARG A 295 -0.74 -11.10 4.93
CA ARG A 295 -1.43 -12.37 4.69
C ARG A 295 -0.55 -13.36 3.91
N PRO A 296 -0.50 -14.64 4.30
CA PRO A 296 0.10 -15.69 3.49
C PRO A 296 -0.87 -16.14 2.41
N HIS A 297 -0.38 -16.16 1.18
CA HIS A 297 -1.06 -16.74 0.03
C HIS A 297 -0.35 -18.02 -0.37
N ILE A 298 -1.04 -19.14 -0.16
CA ILE A 298 -0.46 -20.48 -0.15
C ILE A 298 -0.85 -21.18 -1.45
N HIS A 299 0.15 -21.70 -2.16
CA HIS A 299 -0.04 -22.54 -3.34
C HIS A 299 0.50 -23.93 -3.05
N LEU A 300 -0.40 -24.91 -2.92
CA LEU A 300 -0.05 -26.32 -2.82
C LEU A 300 -0.07 -26.93 -4.22
N VAL A 301 1.11 -27.33 -4.68
CA VAL A 301 1.30 -27.95 -5.98
C VAL A 301 1.19 -29.46 -5.83
N GLN A 302 1.96 -30.07 -4.91
CA GLN A 302 1.95 -31.52 -4.69
C GLN A 302 1.84 -31.90 -3.22
N HIS A 303 1.04 -32.93 -2.93
CA HIS A 303 0.89 -33.53 -1.61
C HIS A 303 0.56 -35.02 -1.67
N SER A 304 0.90 -35.76 -0.61
CA SER A 304 0.79 -37.23 -0.49
C SER A 304 -0.57 -37.82 -0.88
N ASN A 305 -1.68 -37.20 -0.48
CA ASN A 305 -3.05 -37.68 -0.72
C ASN A 305 -3.78 -36.92 -1.85
N GLN A 306 -3.05 -36.40 -2.84
CA GLN A 306 -3.65 -35.64 -3.94
C GLN A 306 -4.46 -36.54 -4.87
N LEU A 307 -5.66 -36.09 -5.26
CA LEU A 307 -6.57 -36.82 -6.13
C LEU A 307 -6.72 -36.17 -7.52
N ASP A 308 -7.32 -36.93 -8.43
CA ASP A 308 -7.39 -36.60 -9.85
C ASP A 308 -8.20 -35.34 -10.16
N SER A 309 -9.28 -35.10 -9.43
CA SER A 309 -10.15 -33.94 -9.61
C SER A 309 -10.19 -33.09 -8.33
N SER A 310 -10.36 -31.77 -8.47
CA SER A 310 -10.34 -30.85 -7.34
C SER A 310 -11.46 -31.15 -6.33
N SER A 311 -12.68 -31.45 -6.80
CA SER A 311 -13.81 -31.80 -5.92
C SER A 311 -13.54 -33.06 -5.07
N LYS A 312 -12.97 -34.11 -5.67
CA LYS A 312 -12.60 -35.32 -4.92
C LYS A 312 -11.48 -35.04 -3.93
N ASN A 313 -10.51 -34.22 -4.35
CA ASN A 313 -9.38 -33.83 -3.52
C ASN A 313 -9.82 -33.06 -2.28
N GLU A 314 -10.77 -32.13 -2.45
CA GLU A 314 -11.43 -31.41 -1.35
C GLU A 314 -12.14 -32.37 -0.41
N GLU A 315 -13.05 -33.22 -0.91
CA GLU A 315 -13.85 -34.11 -0.06
C GLU A 315 -12.99 -35.00 0.85
N SER A 316 -11.87 -35.50 0.31
CA SER A 316 -10.96 -36.39 1.03
C SER A 316 -10.01 -35.67 1.98
N ASN A 317 -9.68 -34.39 1.71
CA ASN A 317 -8.63 -33.66 2.43
C ASN A 317 -9.11 -32.36 3.10
N LYS A 318 -10.43 -32.12 3.16
CA LYS A 318 -11.03 -30.87 3.68
C LYS A 318 -10.57 -30.48 5.09
N GLU A 319 -10.35 -31.46 5.97
CA GLU A 319 -9.84 -31.21 7.32
C GLU A 319 -8.43 -30.60 7.28
N PHE A 320 -7.56 -31.13 6.42
CA PHE A 320 -6.20 -30.63 6.24
C PHE A 320 -6.19 -29.23 5.61
N PHE A 321 -7.02 -29.00 4.59
CA PHE A 321 -7.11 -27.68 3.94
C PHE A 321 -7.67 -26.62 4.90
N GLY A 322 -8.74 -26.95 5.64
CA GLY A 322 -9.29 -26.10 6.68
C GLY A 322 -8.27 -25.80 7.79
N ARG A 323 -7.47 -26.80 8.18
CA ARG A 323 -6.39 -26.62 9.17
C ARG A 323 -5.31 -25.66 8.67
N ILE A 324 -4.88 -25.76 7.41
CA ILE A 324 -3.92 -24.82 6.79
C ILE A 324 -4.47 -23.39 6.80
N LEU A 325 -5.72 -23.20 6.39
CA LEU A 325 -6.38 -21.88 6.37
C LEU A 325 -6.58 -21.29 7.76
N SER A 326 -6.91 -22.12 8.76
CA SER A 326 -7.00 -21.71 10.16
C SER A 326 -5.64 -21.41 10.80
N ARG A 327 -4.54 -21.79 10.13
CA ARG A 327 -3.15 -21.58 10.58
C ARG A 327 -2.82 -22.26 11.92
N VAL A 328 -3.43 -23.42 12.19
CA VAL A 328 -3.25 -24.16 13.46
C VAL A 328 -2.28 -25.35 13.30
N PRO A 329 -1.06 -25.28 13.87
CA PRO A 329 -0.04 -26.31 13.68
C PRO A 329 -0.29 -27.60 14.45
N GLU A 330 -1.04 -27.59 15.54
CA GLU A 330 -1.37 -28.77 16.34
C GLU A 330 -2.88 -28.79 16.53
N ALA A 331 -3.53 -29.90 16.18
CA ALA A 331 -4.97 -29.93 15.99
C ALA A 331 -5.63 -31.10 16.74
N GLN A 332 -6.66 -30.78 17.53
CA GLN A 332 -7.71 -31.69 17.94
C GLN A 332 -9.05 -31.06 17.55
N GLY A 333 -9.90 -31.80 16.83
CA GLY A 333 -11.21 -31.30 16.38
C GLY A 333 -11.37 -31.34 14.85
N ASP A 334 -12.59 -31.06 14.38
CA ASP A 334 -12.93 -31.04 12.96
C ASP A 334 -12.62 -29.67 12.36
N PHE A 335 -11.57 -29.61 11.54
CA PHE A 335 -11.16 -28.38 10.85
C PHE A 335 -11.90 -28.12 9.54
N SER A 336 -12.74 -29.05 9.08
CA SER A 336 -13.48 -28.87 7.83
C SER A 336 -14.47 -27.69 7.90
N ILE A 337 -14.89 -27.29 9.09
CA ILE A 337 -15.74 -26.11 9.33
C ILE A 337 -15.06 -24.78 8.94
N TYR A 338 -13.73 -24.76 8.87
CA TYR A 338 -12.94 -23.58 8.50
C TYR A 338 -12.61 -23.53 7.01
N LEU A 339 -13.03 -24.52 6.23
CA LEU A 339 -12.86 -24.52 4.79
C LEU A 339 -14.07 -23.80 4.14
N PRO A 340 -13.88 -22.62 3.53
CA PRO A 340 -14.94 -21.97 2.78
C PRO A 340 -15.24 -22.75 1.50
N LEU A 341 -16.35 -22.41 0.84
CA LEU A 341 -16.67 -22.98 -0.47
C LEU A 341 -15.57 -22.66 -1.49
N ASP A 342 -15.25 -23.65 -2.33
CA ASP A 342 -14.33 -23.47 -3.45
C ASP A 342 -14.79 -22.30 -4.35
N ALA A 343 -13.85 -21.39 -4.64
CA ALA A 343 -14.07 -20.29 -5.57
C ALA A 343 -13.89 -20.74 -7.03
N ARG A 344 -13.11 -21.79 -7.28
CA ARG A 344 -12.87 -22.37 -8.60
C ARG A 344 -14.03 -23.30 -8.98
N LYS A 345 -14.56 -23.14 -10.19
CA LYS A 345 -15.68 -23.97 -10.69
C LYS A 345 -15.23 -25.17 -11.53
N PHE A 346 -13.96 -25.20 -11.91
CA PHE A 346 -13.39 -26.26 -12.73
C PHE A 346 -12.61 -27.26 -11.87
N GLU A 347 -12.34 -28.43 -12.44
CA GLU A 347 -11.74 -29.57 -11.72
C GLU A 347 -10.21 -29.58 -11.72
N ASP A 348 -9.55 -28.50 -12.15
CA ASP A 348 -8.10 -28.41 -12.29
C ASP A 348 -7.40 -28.05 -10.98
N TYR A 349 -7.95 -27.11 -10.22
CA TYR A 349 -7.49 -26.76 -8.88
C TYR A 349 -8.68 -26.29 -8.02
N SER A 350 -8.45 -26.14 -6.73
CA SER A 350 -9.37 -25.47 -5.79
C SER A 350 -8.75 -24.17 -5.29
N ALA A 351 -9.60 -23.19 -5.01
CA ALA A 351 -9.21 -21.87 -4.51
C ALA A 351 -10.07 -21.46 -3.32
N TYR A 352 -9.44 -21.29 -2.17
CA TYR A 352 -10.09 -20.93 -0.91
C TYR A 352 -9.57 -19.59 -0.41
N ILE A 353 -10.48 -18.71 -0.02
CA ILE A 353 -10.15 -17.36 0.45
C ILE A 353 -10.78 -17.15 1.82
N THR A 354 -9.98 -16.67 2.77
CA THR A 354 -10.43 -16.24 4.10
C THR A 354 -9.89 -14.86 4.40
N SER A 355 -10.30 -14.27 5.52
CA SER A 355 -9.75 -13.00 6.01
C SER A 355 -8.30 -13.10 6.51
N VAL A 356 -7.72 -14.30 6.70
CA VAL A 356 -6.39 -14.45 7.31
C VAL A 356 -5.35 -15.10 6.39
N ALA A 357 -5.79 -15.88 5.42
CA ALA A 357 -4.94 -16.60 4.47
C ALA A 357 -5.76 -17.01 3.24
N THR A 358 -5.06 -17.40 2.20
CA THR A 358 -5.68 -17.96 1.00
C THR A 358 -4.93 -19.22 0.58
N LEU A 359 -5.62 -20.16 -0.07
CA LEU A 359 -5.10 -21.47 -0.39
C LEU A 359 -5.53 -21.90 -1.79
N TRP A 360 -4.57 -22.15 -2.67
CA TRP A 360 -4.77 -22.81 -3.96
C TRP A 360 -4.23 -24.22 -3.86
N VAL A 361 -5.01 -25.21 -4.28
CA VAL A 361 -4.62 -26.62 -4.26
C VAL A 361 -4.84 -27.23 -5.63
N TRP A 362 -3.78 -27.66 -6.28
CA TRP A 362 -3.88 -28.32 -7.58
C TRP A 362 -4.44 -29.75 -7.45
N SER A 363 -5.19 -30.20 -8.44
CA SER A 363 -5.51 -31.62 -8.64
C SER A 363 -4.44 -32.33 -9.48
N LYS A 364 -4.38 -33.66 -9.45
CA LYS A 364 -3.43 -34.41 -10.30
C LYS A 364 -3.68 -34.17 -11.79
N ASN A 365 -4.94 -34.23 -12.25
CA ASN A 365 -5.25 -33.98 -13.66
C ASN A 365 -4.93 -32.54 -14.06
N GLY A 366 -5.17 -31.58 -13.17
CA GLY A 366 -4.80 -30.18 -13.39
C GLY A 366 -3.30 -30.03 -13.66
N LEU A 367 -2.45 -30.65 -12.84
CA LEU A 367 -1.00 -30.64 -13.04
C LEU A 367 -0.58 -31.35 -14.32
N GLU A 368 -1.14 -32.53 -14.61
CA GLU A 368 -0.82 -33.31 -15.80
C GLU A 368 -1.10 -32.52 -17.08
N ASN A 369 -2.23 -31.81 -17.12
CA ASN A 369 -2.59 -30.94 -18.23
C ASN A 369 -1.60 -29.79 -18.41
N GLN A 370 -0.99 -29.31 -17.32
CA GLN A 370 -0.03 -28.20 -17.36
C GLN A 370 1.42 -28.63 -17.63
N LYS A 371 1.71 -29.94 -17.61
CA LYS A 371 3.07 -30.49 -17.66
C LYS A 371 3.92 -29.99 -18.83
N GLN A 372 3.31 -29.77 -20.00
CA GLN A 372 4.01 -29.30 -21.20
C GLN A 372 4.41 -27.82 -21.16
N TRP A 373 3.81 -27.03 -20.26
CA TRP A 373 4.07 -25.59 -20.08
C TRP A 373 4.76 -25.29 -18.74
N MET A 374 5.16 -26.33 -18.01
CA MET A 374 5.88 -26.19 -16.73
C MET A 374 7.18 -25.43 -16.93
N ASP A 375 7.29 -24.27 -16.29
CA ASP A 375 8.55 -23.54 -16.21
C ASP A 375 9.39 -23.99 -15.00
N MET A 376 10.69 -23.67 -15.02
CA MET A 376 11.64 -24.06 -13.96
C MET A 376 11.28 -23.53 -12.56
N ASN A 377 10.50 -22.44 -12.46
CA ASN A 377 10.05 -21.87 -11.20
C ASN A 377 8.56 -22.12 -10.94
N ARG A 378 7.90 -23.01 -11.71
CA ARG A 378 6.47 -23.34 -11.63
C ARG A 378 5.55 -22.12 -11.78
N GLY A 379 6.04 -21.07 -12.42
CA GLY A 379 5.35 -19.80 -12.59
C GLY A 379 4.00 -19.94 -13.29
N ASN A 380 3.93 -20.78 -14.30
CA ASN A 380 2.69 -21.13 -15.02
C ASN A 380 1.55 -21.64 -14.11
N LEU A 381 1.87 -22.17 -12.92
CA LEU A 381 0.89 -22.68 -11.95
C LEU A 381 0.49 -21.65 -10.87
N ILE A 382 1.22 -20.53 -10.76
CA ILE A 382 1.20 -19.67 -9.58
C ILE A 382 0.98 -18.20 -9.94
N TYR A 383 1.72 -17.64 -10.90
CA TYR A 383 1.74 -16.19 -11.11
C TYR A 383 0.38 -15.63 -11.55
N GLU A 384 -0.39 -16.38 -12.34
CA GLU A 384 -1.75 -15.95 -12.73
C GLU A 384 -2.67 -15.84 -11.50
N HIS A 385 -2.57 -16.79 -10.56
CA HIS A 385 -3.30 -16.74 -9.29
C HIS A 385 -2.81 -15.60 -8.40
N GLN A 386 -1.49 -15.36 -8.37
CA GLN A 386 -0.91 -14.26 -7.61
C GLN A 386 -1.40 -12.90 -8.10
N VAL A 387 -1.57 -12.71 -9.42
CA VAL A 387 -2.18 -11.48 -9.98
C VAL A 387 -3.62 -11.27 -9.46
N GLN A 388 -4.41 -12.35 -9.32
CA GLN A 388 -5.76 -12.25 -8.76
C GLN A 388 -5.74 -11.88 -7.28
N ILE A 389 -4.79 -12.43 -6.52
CA ILE A 389 -4.55 -12.09 -5.11
C ILE A 389 -4.11 -10.63 -4.94
N GLU A 390 -3.16 -10.17 -5.74
CA GLU A 390 -2.69 -8.78 -5.72
C GLU A 390 -3.86 -7.82 -5.94
N LEU A 391 -4.76 -8.15 -6.89
CA LEU A 391 -5.95 -7.36 -7.14
C LEU A 391 -6.96 -7.40 -5.97
N LEU A 392 -7.11 -8.56 -5.33
CA LEU A 392 -7.93 -8.73 -4.13
C LEU A 392 -7.43 -7.82 -2.99
N GLU A 393 -6.14 -7.87 -2.69
CA GLU A 393 -5.47 -7.05 -1.67
C GLU A 393 -5.52 -5.55 -2.04
N TYR A 394 -5.29 -5.21 -3.30
CA TYR A 394 -5.37 -3.85 -3.81
C TYR A 394 -6.76 -3.23 -3.57
N GLY A 395 -7.83 -3.92 -3.96
CA GLY A 395 -9.20 -3.46 -3.75
C GLY A 395 -9.58 -3.31 -2.28
N PHE A 396 -9.10 -4.22 -1.43
CA PHE A 396 -9.29 -4.15 0.03
C PHE A 396 -8.56 -2.94 0.63
N ILE A 397 -7.31 -2.69 0.23
CA ILE A 397 -6.52 -1.58 0.77
C ILE A 397 -7.03 -0.22 0.28
N LEU A 398 -7.55 -0.12 -0.95
CA LEU A 398 -8.23 1.11 -1.38
C LEU A 398 -9.36 1.51 -0.42
N HIS A 399 -10.19 0.55 0.01
CA HIS A 399 -11.24 0.82 0.99
C HIS A 399 -10.67 1.20 2.37
N LYS A 400 -9.57 0.56 2.79
CA LYS A 400 -8.87 0.94 4.04
C LYS A 400 -8.27 2.36 3.97
N SER A 401 -7.84 2.81 2.80
CA SER A 401 -7.41 4.20 2.60
C SER A 401 -8.59 5.18 2.67
N LEU A 402 -9.75 4.81 2.11
CA LEU A 402 -10.95 5.65 2.12
C LEU A 402 -11.54 5.80 3.52
N ILE A 403 -11.55 4.73 4.33
CA ILE A 403 -12.01 4.81 5.72
C ILE A 403 -11.12 5.73 6.55
N GLU A 404 -9.79 5.65 6.41
CA GLU A 404 -8.91 6.58 7.11
C GLU A 404 -9.16 8.03 6.63
N ARG A 405 -9.22 8.26 5.32
CA ARG A 405 -9.52 9.57 4.75
C ARG A 405 -10.84 10.12 5.29
N SER A 406 -11.87 9.27 5.37
CA SER A 406 -13.19 9.65 5.89
C SER A 406 -13.12 10.22 7.30
N ASN A 407 -12.19 9.79 8.15
CA ASN A 407 -12.07 10.27 9.54
C ASN A 407 -11.42 11.65 9.67
N THR A 408 -10.84 12.20 8.59
CA THR A 408 -10.00 13.42 8.63
C THR A 408 -10.56 14.59 7.84
N LEU A 409 -11.71 14.40 7.17
CA LEU A 409 -12.30 15.42 6.30
C LEU A 409 -12.85 16.61 7.09
N LYS A 410 -12.67 17.81 6.54
CA LYS A 410 -13.11 19.07 7.17
C LYS A 410 -14.06 19.90 6.31
N GLN A 411 -14.21 19.58 5.03
CA GLN A 411 -15.01 20.36 4.09
C GLN A 411 -16.10 19.49 3.46
N TYR A 412 -17.28 20.08 3.24
CA TYR A 412 -18.42 19.38 2.64
C TYR A 412 -18.14 18.90 1.20
N SER A 413 -17.37 19.66 0.41
CA SER A 413 -16.92 19.26 -0.92
C SER A 413 -16.10 17.96 -0.90
N ASP A 414 -15.23 17.80 0.11
CA ASP A 414 -14.38 16.62 0.24
C ASP A 414 -15.19 15.39 0.64
N ILE A 415 -16.26 15.57 1.43
CA ILE A 415 -17.22 14.51 1.77
C ILE A 415 -17.92 14.02 0.50
N LEU A 416 -18.43 14.94 -0.34
CA LEU A 416 -19.08 14.59 -1.60
C LEU A 416 -18.12 13.90 -2.56
N ALA A 417 -16.88 14.39 -2.67
CA ALA A 417 -15.85 13.75 -3.48
C ALA A 417 -15.57 12.32 -3.00
N THR A 418 -15.42 12.12 -1.68
CA THR A 418 -15.17 10.79 -1.10
C THR A 418 -16.35 9.84 -1.29
N ARG A 419 -17.60 10.32 -1.22
CA ARG A 419 -18.79 9.50 -1.57
C ARG A 419 -18.77 9.07 -3.02
N ARG A 420 -18.39 9.97 -3.93
CA ARG A 420 -18.25 9.67 -5.35
C ARG A 420 -17.16 8.62 -5.56
N ASP A 421 -15.99 8.82 -4.96
CA ASP A 421 -14.87 7.88 -5.01
C ASP A 421 -15.30 6.47 -4.55
N LEU A 422 -16.10 6.37 -3.48
CA LEU A 422 -16.63 5.09 -2.98
C LEU A 422 -17.57 4.39 -3.98
N VAL A 423 -18.51 5.14 -4.56
CA VAL A 423 -19.45 4.59 -5.55
C VAL A 423 -18.72 4.17 -6.82
N ASP A 424 -17.81 5.02 -7.30
CA ASP A 424 -17.00 4.76 -8.49
C ASP A 424 -16.11 3.53 -8.27
N LEU A 425 -15.47 3.41 -7.10
CA LEU A 425 -14.66 2.24 -6.74
C LEU A 425 -15.47 0.95 -6.79
N LYS A 426 -16.68 0.95 -6.19
CA LYS A 426 -17.58 -0.21 -6.23
C LYS A 426 -17.91 -0.63 -7.66
N SER A 427 -18.23 0.33 -8.52
CA SER A 427 -18.53 0.07 -9.93
C SER A 427 -17.33 -0.53 -10.66
N LYS A 428 -16.14 0.08 -10.49
CA LYS A 428 -14.92 -0.36 -11.17
C LYS A 428 -14.47 -1.75 -10.71
N MET A 429 -14.65 -2.09 -9.44
CA MET A 429 -14.32 -3.42 -8.90
C MET A 429 -15.16 -4.54 -9.53
N LEU A 430 -16.44 -4.29 -9.82
CA LEU A 430 -17.29 -5.24 -10.54
C LEU A 430 -16.84 -5.44 -11.99
N GLU A 431 -16.28 -4.40 -12.61
CA GLU A 431 -15.89 -4.38 -14.02
C GLU A 431 -14.40 -4.71 -14.26
N THR A 432 -13.64 -5.04 -13.22
CA THR A 432 -12.18 -5.16 -13.31
C THR A 432 -11.72 -6.29 -14.24
N THR A 433 -12.50 -7.37 -14.31
CA THR A 433 -12.19 -8.54 -15.14
C THR A 433 -13.36 -8.87 -16.08
N PRO A 434 -13.08 -9.25 -17.34
CA PRO A 434 -14.11 -9.70 -18.27
C PRO A 434 -14.56 -11.14 -17.95
N TYR A 435 -13.79 -11.89 -17.17
CA TYR A 435 -14.09 -13.28 -16.83
C TYR A 435 -14.99 -13.35 -15.60
N GLY A 436 -16.20 -13.91 -15.79
CA GLY A 436 -17.18 -14.04 -14.71
C GLY A 436 -16.64 -14.84 -13.52
N GLU A 437 -15.81 -15.84 -13.77
CA GLU A 437 -15.19 -16.63 -12.70
C GLU A 437 -14.23 -15.83 -11.82
N VAL A 438 -13.34 -15.04 -12.42
CA VAL A 438 -12.40 -14.20 -11.66
C VAL A 438 -13.17 -13.16 -10.86
N ARG A 439 -14.26 -12.62 -11.44
CA ARG A 439 -15.17 -11.71 -10.73
C ARG A 439 -15.83 -12.38 -9.53
N ASP A 440 -16.31 -13.61 -9.69
CA ASP A 440 -16.93 -14.37 -8.60
C ASP A 440 -15.91 -14.65 -7.48
N LEU A 441 -14.67 -15.02 -7.84
CA LEU A 441 -13.57 -15.25 -6.90
C LEU A 441 -13.24 -13.98 -6.10
N LEU A 442 -13.07 -12.84 -6.78
CA LEU A 442 -12.79 -11.55 -6.13
C LEU A 442 -13.96 -11.12 -5.23
N SER A 443 -15.19 -11.25 -5.70
CA SER A 443 -16.40 -10.90 -4.94
C SER A 443 -16.51 -11.71 -3.64
N LYS A 444 -16.37 -13.05 -3.74
CA LYS A 444 -16.34 -13.94 -2.56
C LYS A 444 -15.18 -13.58 -1.64
N GLY A 445 -14.00 -13.28 -2.19
CA GLY A 445 -12.84 -12.91 -1.39
C GLY A 445 -13.06 -11.62 -0.60
N TRP A 446 -13.63 -10.58 -1.22
CA TRP A 446 -13.96 -9.32 -0.53
C TRP A 446 -15.06 -9.48 0.52
N GLU A 447 -16.04 -10.36 0.27
CA GLU A 447 -17.04 -10.75 1.27
C GLU A 447 -16.37 -11.38 2.50
N GLN A 448 -15.47 -12.36 2.30
CA GLN A 448 -14.70 -12.99 3.37
C GLN A 448 -13.79 -12.01 4.13
N MET A 449 -13.31 -10.96 3.46
CA MET A 449 -12.56 -9.86 4.07
C MET A 449 -13.45 -8.79 4.74
N ASN A 450 -14.76 -8.99 4.77
CA ASN A 450 -15.76 -8.12 5.37
C ASN A 450 -15.78 -6.70 4.76
N LEU A 451 -15.66 -6.62 3.44
CA LEU A 451 -15.63 -5.34 2.73
C LEU A 451 -16.94 -4.55 2.88
N GLU A 452 -18.08 -5.23 2.96
CA GLU A 452 -19.39 -4.59 3.14
C GLU A 452 -19.47 -3.80 4.45
N ALA A 453 -18.95 -4.36 5.55
CA ALA A 453 -18.89 -3.65 6.82
C ALA A 453 -17.99 -2.40 6.72
N ILE A 454 -16.87 -2.48 6.01
CA ILE A 454 -15.99 -1.32 5.78
C ILE A 454 -16.72 -0.25 4.98
N GLN A 455 -17.44 -0.62 3.92
CA GLN A 455 -18.23 0.32 3.11
C GLN A 455 -19.35 0.99 3.91
N SER A 456 -20.03 0.22 4.77
CA SER A 456 -21.04 0.74 5.69
C SER A 456 -20.42 1.75 6.65
N GLN A 457 -19.26 1.42 7.25
CA GLN A 457 -18.57 2.30 8.16
C GLN A 457 -18.11 3.61 7.50
N ILE A 458 -17.59 3.55 6.26
CA ILE A 458 -17.26 4.76 5.49
C ILE A 458 -18.51 5.63 5.31
N SER A 459 -19.63 5.03 4.92
CA SER A 459 -20.88 5.75 4.67
C SER A 459 -21.42 6.42 5.95
N GLU A 460 -21.36 5.71 7.08
CA GLU A 460 -21.73 6.21 8.40
C GLU A 460 -20.83 7.39 8.82
N ASN A 461 -19.50 7.23 8.76
CA ASN A 461 -18.55 8.29 9.08
C ASN A 461 -18.81 9.57 8.26
N LEU A 462 -19.01 9.42 6.94
CA LEU A 462 -19.31 10.55 6.07
C LEU A 462 -20.65 11.21 6.42
N SER A 463 -21.65 10.45 6.87
CA SER A 463 -22.94 11.01 7.31
C SER A 463 -22.83 11.78 8.63
N ILE A 464 -22.02 11.29 9.58
CA ILE A 464 -21.74 11.96 10.85
C ILE A 464 -21.05 13.31 10.58
N LEU A 465 -19.99 13.32 9.77
CA LEU A 465 -19.27 14.54 9.42
C LEU A 465 -20.14 15.54 8.66
N GLU A 466 -21.02 15.05 7.79
CA GLU A 466 -21.99 15.89 7.10
C GLU A 466 -22.91 16.60 8.11
N SER A 467 -23.40 15.87 9.10
CA SER A 467 -24.26 16.43 10.15
C SER A 467 -23.50 17.43 11.04
N GLU A 468 -22.24 17.16 11.35
CA GLU A 468 -21.37 18.04 12.14
C GLU A 468 -21.09 19.36 11.41
N ILE A 469 -20.71 19.29 10.13
CA ILE A 469 -20.47 20.48 9.31
C ILE A 469 -21.75 21.32 9.20
N LYS A 470 -22.91 20.70 8.92
CA LYS A 470 -24.19 21.41 8.87
C LYS A 470 -24.54 22.08 10.19
N LEU A 471 -24.23 21.45 11.33
CA LEU A 471 -24.46 22.03 12.65
C LEU A 471 -23.55 23.23 12.92
N ILE A 472 -22.27 23.16 12.51
CA ILE A 472 -21.32 24.26 12.59
C ILE A 472 -21.78 25.43 11.70
N GLU A 473 -22.15 25.15 10.45
CA GLU A 473 -22.66 26.16 9.51
C GLU A 473 -23.98 26.79 10.00
N SER A 474 -24.89 25.99 10.57
CA SER A 474 -26.13 26.51 11.17
C SER A 474 -25.82 27.45 12.34
N LYS A 475 -24.94 27.06 13.26
CA LYS A 475 -24.53 27.93 14.38
C LYS A 475 -23.87 29.22 13.89
N GLN A 476 -23.03 29.14 12.87
CA GLN A 476 -22.43 30.32 12.25
C GLN A 476 -23.48 31.21 11.57
N SER A 477 -24.43 30.62 10.86
CA SER A 477 -25.54 31.33 10.21
C SER A 477 -26.45 32.00 11.25
N ASP A 478 -26.79 31.32 12.34
CA ASP A 478 -27.60 31.87 13.42
C ASP A 478 -26.88 33.04 14.11
N ASN A 479 -25.59 32.89 14.39
CA ASN A 479 -24.77 33.99 14.90
C ASN A 479 -24.70 35.16 13.90
N PHE A 480 -24.60 34.87 12.60
CA PHE A 480 -24.61 35.89 11.55
C PHE A 480 -25.99 36.57 11.40
N ARG A 481 -27.09 35.84 11.58
CA ARG A 481 -28.46 36.37 11.61
C ARG A 481 -28.69 37.26 12.84
N ILE A 482 -28.22 36.83 14.01
CA ILE A 482 -28.22 37.67 15.22
C ILE A 482 -27.41 38.93 14.96
N PHE A 483 -26.22 38.80 14.36
CA PHE A 483 -25.39 39.94 13.96
C PHE A 483 -26.13 40.89 13.01
N LEU A 484 -26.73 40.40 11.92
CA LEU A 484 -27.53 41.18 10.98
C LEU A 484 -28.74 41.86 11.65
N THR A 485 -29.37 41.17 12.61
CA THR A 485 -30.52 41.71 13.36
C THR A 485 -30.07 42.84 14.27
N VAL A 486 -28.98 42.67 15.02
CA VAL A 486 -28.38 43.73 15.84
C VAL A 486 -27.92 44.89 14.98
N PHE A 487 -27.29 44.61 13.84
CA PHE A 487 -26.85 45.62 12.89
C PHE A 487 -28.04 46.41 12.31
N GLY A 488 -29.11 45.73 11.91
CA GLY A 488 -30.36 46.35 11.44
C GLY A 488 -31.05 47.20 12.50
N LEU A 489 -31.04 46.76 13.77
CA LEU A 489 -31.56 47.54 14.89
C LEU A 489 -30.75 48.83 15.10
N ILE A 490 -29.41 48.76 15.07
CA ILE A 490 -28.54 49.93 15.29
C ILE A 490 -28.54 50.90 14.09
N PHE A 491 -28.63 50.40 12.85
CA PHE A 491 -28.67 51.23 11.63
C PHE A 491 -30.02 51.89 11.37
N SER A 492 -31.08 51.51 12.07
CA SER A 492 -32.30 52.32 12.06
C SER A 492 -31.96 53.69 12.68
N ALA A 493 -32.00 54.75 11.88
CA ALA A 493 -31.59 56.11 12.28
C ALA A 493 -32.31 56.62 13.55
N SER A 494 -33.45 56.03 13.89
CA SER A 494 -34.20 56.29 15.13
C SER A 494 -33.57 55.69 16.39
N SER A 495 -32.83 54.57 16.28
CA SER A 495 -32.31 53.83 17.45
C SER A 495 -30.97 54.38 17.94
N ALA A 496 -30.11 54.86 17.03
CA ALA A 496 -28.86 55.52 17.39
C ALA A 496 -29.09 56.77 18.27
N LYS A 497 -30.14 57.55 17.97
CA LYS A 497 -30.57 58.70 18.80
C LYS A 497 -31.11 58.28 20.17
N SER A 498 -31.87 57.19 20.25
CA SER A 498 -32.49 56.74 21.50
C SER A 498 -31.52 56.07 22.47
N VAL A 499 -30.44 55.45 21.98
CA VAL A 499 -29.49 54.71 22.83
C VAL A 499 -28.27 55.56 23.21
N VAL A 500 -27.67 56.28 22.25
CA VAL A 500 -26.40 56.99 22.49
C VAL A 500 -26.61 58.30 23.25
N ASN A 501 -27.68 59.04 22.95
CA ASN A 501 -27.98 60.34 23.55
C ASN A 501 -28.17 60.30 25.09
N PRO A 502 -28.95 59.37 25.69
CA PRO A 502 -29.06 59.31 27.14
C PRO A 502 -27.74 58.94 27.84
N PHE A 503 -26.91 58.08 27.25
CA PHE A 503 -25.59 57.76 27.78
C PHE A 503 -24.63 58.96 27.71
N TRP A 504 -24.65 59.71 26.60
CA TRP A 504 -23.81 60.89 26.43
C TRP A 504 -24.15 62.00 27.43
N LYS A 505 -25.45 62.17 27.71
CA LYS A 505 -25.95 63.09 28.74
C LYS A 505 -25.65 62.62 30.16
N ALA A 506 -25.74 61.31 30.44
CA ALA A 506 -25.44 60.77 31.77
C ALA A 506 -23.95 60.89 32.15
N LEU A 507 -23.06 60.95 31.15
CA LEU A 507 -21.62 61.11 31.33
C LEU A 507 -21.14 62.58 31.24
N ASP A 508 -22.08 63.54 31.12
CA ASP A 508 -21.79 64.98 30.95
C ASP A 508 -20.77 65.28 29.83
N LEU A 509 -20.82 64.48 28.76
CA LEU A 509 -19.90 64.63 27.64
C LEU A 509 -20.37 65.76 26.70
N TRP A 510 -19.42 66.58 26.27
CA TRP A 510 -19.69 67.76 25.44
C TRP A 510 -20.39 67.40 24.12
N LEU A 511 -21.46 68.13 23.81
CA LEU A 511 -22.22 68.05 22.56
C LEU A 511 -22.21 69.43 21.87
N PRO A 512 -22.09 69.48 20.53
CA PRO A 512 -22.13 70.73 19.79
C PRO A 512 -23.47 71.47 19.99
N PRO A 513 -23.47 72.80 20.13
CA PRO A 513 -24.70 73.57 20.34
C PRO A 513 -25.63 73.62 19.11
N ASN A 514 -25.11 73.36 17.90
CA ASN A 514 -25.90 73.27 16.68
C ASN A 514 -26.53 71.89 16.52
N GLY A 515 -27.88 71.81 16.52
CA GLY A 515 -28.63 70.55 16.47
C GLY A 515 -28.25 69.61 15.32
N ASN A 516 -28.00 70.14 14.11
CA ASN A 516 -27.58 69.31 12.97
C ASN A 516 -26.17 68.71 13.13
N TRP A 517 -25.26 69.44 13.78
CA TRP A 517 -23.89 68.96 14.04
C TRP A 517 -23.85 67.96 15.19
N ALA A 518 -24.67 68.15 16.23
CA ALA A 518 -24.84 67.18 17.30
C ALA A 518 -25.39 65.84 16.78
N ASP A 519 -26.36 65.90 15.86
CA ASP A 519 -26.93 64.70 15.24
C ASP A 519 -25.91 63.96 14.37
N LEU A 520 -25.15 64.68 13.54
CA LEU A 520 -24.05 64.10 12.74
C LEU A 520 -22.97 63.45 13.61
N LEU A 521 -22.64 64.08 14.74
CA LEU A 521 -21.61 63.60 15.66
C LEU A 521 -22.07 62.34 16.40
N LEU A 522 -23.34 62.28 16.85
CA LEU A 522 -23.95 61.09 17.45
C LEU A 522 -24.04 59.92 16.45
N VAL A 523 -24.38 60.20 15.19
CA VAL A 523 -24.36 59.18 14.11
C VAL A 523 -22.93 58.69 13.87
N GLY A 524 -21.94 59.59 13.85
CA GLY A 524 -20.53 59.23 13.71
C GLY A 524 -19.99 58.37 14.85
N ILE A 525 -20.35 58.69 16.10
CA ILE A 525 -19.99 57.88 17.28
C ILE A 525 -20.67 56.51 17.23
N SER A 526 -21.95 56.47 16.88
CA SER A 526 -22.66 55.20 16.69
C SER A 526 -21.95 54.33 15.66
N ALA A 527 -21.52 54.90 14.54
CA ALA A 527 -20.75 54.18 13.52
C ALA A 527 -19.40 53.68 14.05
N MET A 528 -18.67 54.49 14.82
CA MET A 528 -17.39 54.05 15.44
C MET A 528 -17.57 52.93 16.47
N LEU A 529 -18.58 53.02 17.34
CA LEU A 529 -18.89 51.97 18.31
C LEU A 529 -19.25 50.66 17.61
N VAL A 530 -19.98 50.74 16.50
CA VAL A 530 -20.28 49.58 15.66
C VAL A 530 -19.00 48.98 15.06
N ILE A 531 -18.12 49.81 14.47
CA ILE A 531 -16.83 49.32 13.92
C ILE A 531 -16.00 48.66 15.03
N PHE A 532 -15.94 49.25 16.22
CA PHE A 532 -15.23 48.71 17.36
C PHE A 532 -15.80 47.35 17.81
N PHE A 533 -17.13 47.24 17.96
CA PHE A 533 -17.80 45.98 18.28
C PHE A 533 -17.61 44.92 17.19
N VAL A 534 -17.61 45.29 15.90
CA VAL A 534 -17.34 44.39 14.78
C VAL A 534 -15.92 43.82 14.86
N VAL A 535 -14.92 44.65 15.15
CA VAL A 535 -13.53 44.20 15.31
C VAL A 535 -13.37 43.29 16.53
N LEU A 536 -14.04 43.61 17.64
CA LEU A 536 -14.02 42.80 18.86
C LEU A 536 -14.72 41.44 18.69
N LEU A 537 -15.89 41.42 18.07
CA LEU A 537 -16.65 40.19 17.79
C LEU A 537 -15.96 39.32 16.74
N ARG A 538 -15.34 39.90 15.71
CA ARG A 538 -14.51 39.13 14.76
C ARG A 538 -13.40 38.36 15.47
N ARG A 539 -12.84 38.93 16.55
CA ARG A 539 -11.81 38.28 17.36
C ARG A 539 -12.35 37.13 18.24
N PHE A 540 -13.65 37.12 18.52
CA PHE A 540 -14.35 36.10 19.32
C PHE A 540 -15.01 35.00 18.47
N VAL A 541 -15.43 35.31 17.24
CA VAL A 541 -16.12 34.38 16.32
C VAL A 541 -15.13 33.54 15.48
N TYR A 542 -13.89 33.99 15.30
CA TYR A 542 -12.85 33.28 14.54
C TYR A 542 -11.79 32.58 15.42
N ARG A 543 -12.09 32.37 16.71
CA ARG A 543 -11.42 31.39 17.57
C ARG A 543 -12.34 30.19 17.70
#